data_AF-A0A091UIJ4-F1
#
_entry.id   AF-A0A091UIJ4-F1
#
_cell.length_a   1.000
_cell.length_b   1.000
_cell.length_c   1.000
_cell.angle_alpha   90.00
_cell.angle_beta   90.00
_cell.angle_gamma   90.00
#
_symmetry.space_group_name_H-M   'P 1'
#
loop_
_entity.id
_entity.type
_entity.pdbx_description
1 polymer ?
#
loop_
_entity_poly.entity_id
_entity_poly.type
_entity_poly.pdbx_seq_one_letter_code
_entity_poly.pdbx_strand_id
1 'polypeptide(L)'
;VIKNSQHNEADRIFIGRIGISVMYSYHKVLQWIKGRKVLDKLHELQIRFTVLKGLIGAERLASRCQIVNKAAEIFLKTGSVDGATWVLRESEWTTNAPLWPCDKMDILNRHNLLCSLMHKYLRKSLYRQAFEVLQNLPGFQNCSDTVDVSQYSCLFNKLINACFESKNLGVSSSAVDFMLSKNIAIDFFLLRGLITALGRSSLWSKARTYYKSALSLGCYPPLQGNLYHKLLTIPSYLSEVEMLLAIEIFLVSNASDIQSPTATSQTLQIILKRCEDQTVQNNSDYQAAVERLILAARVSDPKLFLKHMTMNVNMEEVYSLELTSALKWLQENMKWAGKVWLF
;
A
#
# COMPACT_ATOMS: atom_id res chain seq x y z
N VAL A 1 -33.68 -39.24 -24.53
CA VAL A 1 -33.59 -37.79 -24.84
C VAL A 1 -34.27 -37.03 -23.70
N ILE A 2 -33.51 -36.64 -22.67
CA ILE A 2 -34.02 -35.73 -21.63
C ILE A 2 -33.84 -34.32 -22.21
N LYS A 3 -34.91 -33.81 -22.82
CA LYS A 3 -34.99 -32.46 -23.36
C LYS A 3 -34.96 -31.47 -22.20
N ASN A 4 -33.99 -30.55 -22.25
CA ASN A 4 -33.87 -29.29 -21.52
C ASN A 4 -35.13 -28.88 -20.74
N SER A 5 -35.23 -29.27 -19.47
CA SER A 5 -36.07 -28.54 -18.53
C SER A 5 -35.30 -27.27 -18.16
N GLN A 6 -35.76 -26.13 -18.65
CA GLN A 6 -35.48 -24.87 -17.96
C GLN A 6 -35.99 -25.06 -16.53
N HIS A 7 -35.08 -25.31 -15.57
CA HIS A 7 -35.46 -25.41 -14.17
C HIS A 7 -36.26 -24.16 -13.80
N ASN A 8 -37.48 -24.35 -13.32
CA ASN A 8 -38.34 -23.25 -12.87
C ASN A 8 -37.58 -22.46 -11.79
N GLU A 9 -37.74 -21.14 -11.74
CA GLU A 9 -37.06 -20.28 -10.75
C GLU A 9 -37.36 -20.75 -9.31
N ALA A 10 -38.58 -21.24 -9.08
CA ALA A 10 -38.98 -21.86 -7.83
C ALA A 10 -38.13 -23.10 -7.46
N ASP A 11 -37.82 -23.96 -8.43
CA ASP A 11 -36.99 -25.16 -8.22
C ASP A 11 -35.54 -24.76 -7.90
N ARG A 12 -35.01 -23.74 -8.59
CA ARG A 12 -33.65 -23.22 -8.33
C ARG A 12 -33.53 -22.64 -6.94
N ILE A 13 -34.52 -21.85 -6.51
CA ILE A 13 -34.60 -21.33 -5.15
C ILE A 13 -34.65 -22.51 -4.18
N PHE A 14 -35.55 -23.47 -4.38
CA PHE A 14 -35.69 -24.62 -3.47
C PHE A 14 -34.39 -25.43 -3.34
N ILE A 15 -33.74 -25.77 -4.45
CA ILE A 15 -32.45 -26.46 -4.47
C ILE A 15 -31.37 -25.64 -3.76
N GLY A 16 -31.33 -24.32 -3.99
CA GLY A 16 -30.40 -23.43 -3.29
C GLY A 16 -30.57 -23.44 -1.78
N ARG A 17 -31.82 -23.38 -1.30
CA ARG A 17 -32.12 -23.42 0.14
C ARG A 17 -31.79 -24.80 0.76
N ILE A 18 -32.04 -25.92 0.05
CA ILE A 18 -31.57 -27.26 0.45
C ILE A 18 -30.03 -27.25 0.54
N GLY A 19 -29.36 -26.76 -0.50
CA GLY A 19 -27.91 -26.73 -0.57
C GLY A 19 -27.29 -25.99 0.60
N ILE A 20 -27.87 -24.86 1.02
CA ILE A 20 -27.44 -24.13 2.22
C ILE A 20 -27.60 -25.00 3.48
N SER A 21 -28.76 -25.61 3.70
CA SER A 21 -28.99 -26.49 4.87
C SER A 21 -28.00 -27.66 4.92
N VAL A 22 -27.74 -28.32 3.78
CA VAL A 22 -26.77 -29.42 3.68
C VAL A 22 -25.34 -28.93 3.91
N MET A 23 -24.96 -27.79 3.33
CA MET A 23 -23.67 -27.14 3.54
C MET A 23 -23.43 -26.84 5.03
N TYR A 24 -24.43 -26.29 5.73
CA TYR A 24 -24.35 -25.99 7.16
C TYR A 24 -24.15 -27.27 7.99
N SER A 25 -24.88 -28.34 7.67
CA SER A 25 -24.71 -29.63 8.32
C SER A 25 -23.28 -30.14 8.19
N TYR A 26 -22.73 -30.14 6.96
CA TYR A 26 -21.35 -30.57 6.73
C TYR A 26 -20.30 -29.64 7.35
N HIS A 27 -20.55 -28.34 7.39
CA HIS A 27 -19.69 -27.38 8.09
C HIS A 27 -19.64 -27.70 9.59
N LYS A 28 -20.79 -27.95 10.23
CA LYS A 28 -20.90 -28.26 11.66
C LYS A 28 -20.10 -29.51 12.06
N VAL A 29 -20.08 -30.53 11.19
CA VAL A 29 -19.31 -31.78 11.43
C VAL A 29 -17.95 -31.81 10.72
N LEU A 30 -17.45 -30.65 10.24
CA LEU A 30 -16.14 -30.47 9.60
C LEU A 30 -15.90 -31.38 8.38
N GLN A 31 -16.96 -31.78 7.68
CA GLN A 31 -16.91 -32.63 6.48
C GLN A 31 -16.64 -31.79 5.23
N TRP A 32 -15.45 -31.18 5.16
CA TRP A 32 -15.09 -30.17 4.16
C TRP A 32 -15.27 -30.63 2.71
N ILE A 33 -14.84 -31.86 2.39
CA ILE A 33 -14.94 -32.40 1.03
C ILE A 33 -16.41 -32.55 0.61
N LYS A 34 -17.28 -33.00 1.52
CA LYS A 34 -18.73 -33.13 1.23
C LYS A 34 -19.38 -31.76 1.09
N GLY A 35 -19.04 -30.81 1.96
CA GLY A 35 -19.47 -29.42 1.83
C GLY A 35 -19.05 -28.80 0.50
N ARG A 36 -17.81 -29.04 0.06
CA ARG A 36 -17.31 -28.56 -1.23
C ARG A 36 -18.11 -29.14 -2.39
N LYS A 37 -18.41 -30.45 -2.40
CA LYS A 37 -19.24 -31.06 -3.46
C LYS A 37 -20.61 -30.40 -3.59
N VAL A 38 -21.21 -29.99 -2.47
CA VAL A 38 -22.49 -29.25 -2.49
C VAL A 38 -22.30 -27.89 -3.15
N LEU A 39 -21.28 -27.14 -2.75
CA LEU A 39 -20.98 -25.81 -3.31
C LEU A 39 -20.64 -25.88 -4.81
N ASP A 40 -19.82 -26.85 -5.22
CA ASP A 40 -19.48 -27.09 -6.62
C ASP A 40 -20.76 -27.36 -7.44
N LYS A 41 -21.71 -28.14 -6.90
CA LYS A 41 -22.98 -28.42 -7.59
C LYS A 41 -23.90 -27.20 -7.65
N LEU A 42 -23.97 -26.39 -6.59
CA LEU A 42 -24.70 -25.12 -6.61
C LEU A 42 -24.13 -24.16 -7.66
N HIS A 43 -22.80 -24.12 -7.79
CA HIS A 43 -22.12 -23.33 -8.81
C HIS A 43 -22.39 -23.84 -10.23
N GLU A 44 -22.28 -25.16 -10.46
CA GLU A 44 -22.58 -25.81 -11.75
C GLU A 44 -24.01 -25.53 -12.22
N LEU A 45 -24.97 -25.53 -11.29
CA LEU A 45 -26.38 -25.22 -11.54
C LEU A 45 -26.66 -23.70 -11.63
N GLN A 46 -25.65 -22.86 -11.48
CA GLN A 46 -25.73 -21.39 -11.50
C GLN A 46 -26.73 -20.84 -10.46
N ILE A 47 -26.81 -21.47 -9.29
CA ILE A 47 -27.71 -21.06 -8.22
C ILE A 47 -27.03 -19.97 -7.38
N ARG A 48 -27.63 -18.77 -7.37
CA ARG A 48 -27.19 -17.63 -6.54
C ARG A 48 -27.59 -17.84 -5.07
N PHE A 49 -26.96 -18.80 -4.41
CA PHE A 49 -27.30 -19.16 -3.04
C PHE A 49 -26.91 -18.09 -2.01
N THR A 50 -26.01 -17.17 -2.36
CA THR A 50 -25.51 -16.09 -1.48
C THR A 50 -26.58 -15.05 -1.11
N VAL A 51 -27.77 -15.12 -1.72
CA VAL A 51 -28.94 -14.26 -1.40
C VAL A 51 -30.13 -15.06 -0.85
N LEU A 52 -29.96 -16.36 -0.60
CA LEU A 52 -31.02 -17.27 -0.12
C LEU A 52 -30.81 -17.68 1.33
N LYS A 53 -31.89 -18.03 2.03
CA LYS A 53 -31.85 -18.60 3.40
C LYS A 53 -31.98 -20.12 3.35
N GLY A 54 -31.43 -20.80 4.35
CA GLY A 54 -31.64 -22.24 4.49
C GLY A 54 -33.12 -22.63 4.69
N LEU A 55 -33.41 -23.92 4.57
CA LEU A 55 -34.77 -24.44 4.75
C LEU A 55 -35.10 -24.76 6.20
N ILE A 56 -34.14 -25.31 6.94
CA ILE A 56 -34.33 -25.92 8.26
C ILE A 56 -33.53 -25.09 9.30
N GLY A 57 -33.74 -25.34 10.59
CA GLY A 57 -32.78 -24.99 11.65
C GLY A 57 -32.35 -23.53 11.77
N ALA A 58 -31.11 -23.35 12.26
CA ALA A 58 -30.50 -22.04 12.49
C ALA A 58 -30.15 -21.32 11.18
N GLU A 59 -29.96 -22.06 10.09
CA GLU A 59 -29.66 -21.52 8.76
C GLU A 59 -30.85 -20.78 8.11
N ARG A 60 -32.08 -20.97 8.63
CA ARG A 60 -33.23 -20.13 8.28
C ARG A 60 -33.12 -18.72 8.86
N LEU A 61 -32.41 -18.56 9.98
CA LEU A 61 -32.19 -17.27 10.65
C LEU A 61 -30.80 -16.71 10.36
N ALA A 62 -29.96 -17.45 9.64
CA ALA A 62 -28.60 -17.04 9.36
C ALA A 62 -28.53 -15.70 8.61
N SER A 63 -27.54 -14.89 9.00
CA SER A 63 -27.20 -13.67 8.28
C SER A 63 -26.56 -14.02 6.93
N ARG A 64 -26.56 -13.05 6.00
CA ARG A 64 -25.95 -13.25 4.68
C ARG A 64 -24.46 -13.50 4.84
N CYS A 65 -23.84 -12.79 5.78
CA CYS A 65 -22.42 -12.97 6.13
C CYS A 65 -22.14 -14.39 6.62
N GLN A 66 -22.99 -15.00 7.45
CA GLN A 66 -22.79 -16.38 7.92
C GLN A 66 -22.78 -17.40 6.78
N ILE A 67 -23.73 -17.29 5.85
CA ILE A 67 -23.82 -18.20 4.69
C ILE A 67 -22.57 -18.07 3.83
N VAL A 68 -22.19 -16.85 3.49
CA VAL A 68 -20.99 -16.54 2.69
C VAL A 68 -19.72 -17.01 3.41
N ASN A 69 -19.59 -16.74 4.72
CA ASN A 69 -18.42 -17.10 5.51
C ASN A 69 -18.22 -18.61 5.54
N LYS A 70 -19.29 -19.39 5.81
CA LYS A 70 -19.20 -20.85 5.84
C LYS A 70 -18.86 -21.44 4.47
N ALA A 71 -19.46 -20.92 3.40
CA ALA A 71 -19.17 -21.36 2.04
C ALA A 71 -17.70 -21.10 1.66
N ALA A 72 -17.24 -19.87 1.88
CA ALA A 72 -15.85 -19.50 1.61
C ALA A 72 -14.86 -20.28 2.50
N GLU A 73 -15.20 -20.53 3.77
CA GLU A 73 -14.38 -21.35 4.66
C GLU A 73 -14.24 -22.79 4.16
N ILE A 74 -15.32 -23.43 3.71
CA ILE A 74 -15.27 -24.78 3.13
C ILE A 74 -14.30 -24.83 1.95
N PHE A 75 -14.38 -23.85 1.04
CA PHE A 75 -13.43 -23.76 -0.07
C PHE A 75 -11.98 -23.57 0.42
N LEU A 76 -11.76 -22.70 1.40
CA LEU A 76 -10.43 -22.49 1.97
C LEU A 76 -9.84 -23.74 2.65
N LYS A 77 -10.66 -24.48 3.41
CA LYS A 77 -10.27 -25.72 4.11
C LYS A 77 -9.98 -26.86 3.15
N THR A 78 -10.57 -26.84 1.96
CA THR A 78 -10.28 -27.79 0.87
C THR A 78 -9.20 -27.30 -0.10
N GLY A 79 -8.54 -26.18 0.20
CA GLY A 79 -7.43 -25.63 -0.61
C GLY A 79 -7.86 -24.83 -1.84
N SER A 80 -9.17 -24.69 -2.09
CA SER A 80 -9.71 -23.90 -3.20
C SER A 80 -9.74 -22.41 -2.84
N VAL A 81 -8.67 -21.70 -3.17
CA VAL A 81 -8.59 -20.26 -2.96
C VAL A 81 -9.53 -19.51 -3.92
N ASP A 82 -9.61 -19.97 -5.17
CA ASP A 82 -10.47 -19.35 -6.19
C ASP A 82 -11.95 -19.55 -5.88
N GLY A 83 -12.34 -20.72 -5.35
CA GLY A 83 -13.71 -20.96 -4.90
C GLY A 83 -14.10 -20.04 -3.75
N ALA A 84 -13.20 -19.82 -2.78
CA ALA A 84 -13.46 -18.91 -1.68
C ALA A 84 -13.64 -17.47 -2.17
N THR A 85 -12.76 -17.01 -3.06
CA THR A 85 -12.83 -15.67 -3.65
C THR A 85 -14.04 -15.51 -4.56
N TRP A 86 -14.45 -16.54 -5.29
CA TRP A 86 -15.66 -16.53 -6.10
C TRP A 86 -16.90 -16.23 -5.24
N VAL A 87 -17.10 -16.97 -4.14
CA VAL A 87 -18.23 -16.74 -3.22
C VAL A 87 -18.20 -15.31 -2.68
N LEU A 88 -17.02 -14.82 -2.29
CA LEU A 88 -16.86 -13.47 -1.76
C LEU A 88 -17.20 -12.40 -2.81
N ARG A 89 -16.71 -12.53 -4.03
CA ARG A 89 -17.02 -11.61 -5.15
C ARG A 89 -18.49 -11.66 -5.55
N GLU A 90 -19.10 -12.84 -5.63
CA GLU A 90 -20.55 -12.97 -5.92
C GLU A 90 -21.40 -12.28 -4.85
N SER A 91 -20.94 -12.33 -3.59
CA SER A 91 -21.57 -11.60 -2.49
C SER A 91 -21.22 -10.09 -2.43
N GLU A 92 -20.47 -9.58 -3.40
CA GLU A 92 -19.93 -8.21 -3.43
C GLU A 92 -19.10 -7.85 -2.18
N TRP A 93 -18.49 -8.87 -1.57
CA TRP A 93 -17.77 -8.78 -0.29
C TRP A 93 -18.61 -8.28 0.89
N THR A 94 -19.93 -8.16 0.71
CA THR A 94 -20.82 -7.52 1.68
C THR A 94 -20.72 -8.18 3.06
N THR A 95 -20.55 -7.34 4.07
CA THR A 95 -20.49 -7.74 5.48
C THR A 95 -21.76 -7.40 6.24
N ASN A 96 -22.62 -6.55 5.66
CA ASN A 96 -23.92 -6.19 6.22
C ASN A 96 -24.85 -5.73 5.09
N ALA A 97 -26.15 -6.02 5.21
CA ALA A 97 -27.19 -5.50 4.32
C ALA A 97 -28.41 -5.10 5.17
N PRO A 98 -29.13 -4.00 4.85
CA PRO A 98 -30.26 -3.53 5.66
C PRO A 98 -31.34 -4.59 5.90
N LEU A 99 -31.53 -5.48 4.92
CA LEU A 99 -32.50 -6.56 4.98
C LEU A 99 -32.03 -7.74 5.87
N TRP A 100 -30.72 -7.89 6.11
CA TRP A 100 -30.07 -9.05 6.74
C TRP A 100 -28.90 -8.59 7.62
N PRO A 101 -29.18 -8.07 8.83
CA PRO A 101 -28.15 -7.53 9.69
C PRO A 101 -27.16 -8.62 10.09
N CYS A 102 -25.87 -8.29 10.08
CA CYS A 102 -24.81 -9.15 10.58
C CYS A 102 -24.41 -8.70 11.97
N ASP A 103 -24.17 -9.67 12.87
CA ASP A 103 -23.75 -9.37 14.22
C ASP A 103 -22.22 -9.16 14.32
N LYS A 104 -21.74 -8.79 15.51
CA LYS A 104 -20.30 -8.58 15.75
C LYS A 104 -19.47 -9.86 15.53
N MET A 105 -20.04 -11.03 15.83
CA MET A 105 -19.37 -12.32 15.65
C MET A 105 -19.22 -12.67 14.18
N ASP A 106 -20.21 -12.35 13.35
CA ASP A 106 -20.17 -12.51 11.90
C ASP A 106 -19.08 -11.66 11.26
N ILE A 107 -18.93 -10.42 11.72
CA ILE A 107 -17.88 -9.50 11.29
C ILE A 107 -16.50 -10.03 11.68
N LEU A 108 -16.33 -10.51 12.92
CA LEU A 108 -15.08 -11.11 13.37
C LEU A 108 -14.72 -12.37 12.58
N ASN A 109 -15.70 -13.24 12.32
CA ASN A 109 -15.50 -14.43 11.49
C ASN A 109 -15.10 -14.06 10.06
N ARG A 110 -15.72 -13.03 9.48
CA ARG A 110 -15.31 -12.50 8.17
C ARG A 110 -13.88 -11.97 8.20
N HIS A 111 -13.50 -11.20 9.22
CA HIS A 111 -12.13 -10.71 9.38
C HIS A 111 -11.12 -11.88 9.39
N ASN A 112 -11.33 -12.89 10.22
CA ASN A 112 -10.45 -14.06 10.33
C ASN A 112 -10.36 -14.85 9.01
N LEU A 113 -11.48 -15.00 8.31
CA LEU A 113 -11.56 -15.63 7.00
C LEU A 113 -10.73 -14.88 5.96
N LEU A 114 -10.91 -13.56 5.85
CA LEU A 114 -10.18 -12.72 4.89
C LEU A 114 -8.69 -12.66 5.21
N CYS A 115 -8.32 -12.61 6.49
CA CYS A 115 -6.92 -12.73 6.90
C CYS A 115 -6.32 -14.08 6.44
N SER A 116 -7.04 -15.18 6.63
CA SER A 116 -6.59 -16.51 6.19
C SER A 116 -6.44 -16.60 4.67
N LEU A 117 -7.38 -16.00 3.93
CA LEU A 117 -7.37 -15.94 2.47
C LEU A 117 -6.19 -15.10 1.95
N MET A 118 -5.97 -13.92 2.52
CA MET A 118 -4.84 -13.05 2.18
C MET A 118 -3.51 -13.77 2.39
N HIS A 119 -3.32 -14.43 3.54
CA HIS A 119 -2.09 -15.19 3.80
C HIS A 119 -1.86 -16.32 2.79
N LYS A 120 -2.93 -16.99 2.34
CA LYS A 120 -2.84 -18.00 1.27
C LYS A 120 -2.44 -17.39 -0.07
N TYR A 121 -2.93 -16.20 -0.40
CA TYR A 121 -2.51 -15.49 -1.61
C TYR A 121 -1.05 -15.03 -1.55
N LEU A 122 -0.61 -14.49 -0.42
CA LEU A 122 0.79 -14.11 -0.22
C LEU A 122 1.74 -15.30 -0.38
N ARG A 123 1.42 -16.47 0.21
CA ARG A 123 2.22 -17.70 0.05
C ARG A 123 2.31 -18.19 -1.40
N LYS A 124 1.38 -17.80 -2.26
CA LYS A 124 1.36 -18.11 -3.70
C LYS A 124 1.91 -16.97 -4.56
N SER A 125 2.45 -15.91 -3.96
CA SER A 125 2.92 -14.70 -4.65
C SER A 125 1.84 -14.01 -5.51
N LEU A 126 0.58 -14.17 -5.14
CA LEU A 126 -0.58 -13.58 -5.82
C LEU A 126 -0.95 -12.24 -5.16
N TYR A 127 -0.07 -11.25 -5.32
CA TYR A 127 -0.14 -9.98 -4.59
C TYR A 127 -1.37 -9.14 -4.92
N ARG A 128 -1.84 -9.17 -6.19
CA ARG A 128 -3.03 -8.41 -6.61
C ARG A 128 -4.29 -8.92 -5.91
N GLN A 129 -4.42 -10.24 -5.81
CA GLN A 129 -5.53 -10.88 -5.11
C GLN A 129 -5.42 -10.69 -3.59
N ALA A 130 -4.21 -10.76 -3.03
CA ALA A 130 -3.99 -10.42 -1.63
C ALA A 130 -4.42 -8.98 -1.33
N PHE A 131 -4.08 -8.03 -2.20
CA PHE A 131 -4.50 -6.64 -2.08
C PHE A 131 -6.03 -6.47 -2.18
N GLU A 132 -6.67 -7.11 -3.16
CA GLU A 132 -8.14 -7.10 -3.28
C GLU A 132 -8.82 -7.57 -1.99
N VAL A 133 -8.31 -8.63 -1.37
CA VAL A 133 -8.83 -9.11 -0.08
C VAL A 133 -8.69 -8.06 1.03
N LEU A 134 -7.54 -7.37 1.10
CA LEU A 134 -7.30 -6.33 2.10
C LEU A 134 -8.22 -5.12 1.91
N GLN A 135 -8.50 -4.70 0.67
CA GLN A 135 -9.42 -3.61 0.37
C GLN A 135 -10.86 -3.89 0.83
N ASN A 136 -11.20 -5.17 0.97
CA ASN A 136 -12.54 -5.64 1.35
C ASN A 136 -12.61 -6.12 2.81
N LEU A 137 -11.60 -5.81 3.64
CA LEU A 137 -11.69 -6.07 5.08
C LEU A 137 -12.86 -5.29 5.72
N PRO A 138 -13.49 -5.84 6.78
CA PRO A 138 -14.58 -5.16 7.46
C PRO A 138 -14.16 -3.77 7.96
N GLY A 139 -15.02 -2.77 7.79
CA GLY A 139 -14.75 -1.37 8.14
C GLY A 139 -14.48 -0.44 6.95
N PHE A 140 -14.10 -0.97 5.77
CA PHE A 140 -13.83 -0.11 4.61
C PHE A 140 -15.04 0.24 3.74
N GLN A 141 -16.01 -0.67 3.62
CA GLN A 141 -17.18 -0.51 2.74
C GLN A 141 -18.37 0.14 3.44
N ASN A 142 -18.58 -0.18 4.71
CA ASN A 142 -19.67 0.35 5.52
C ASN A 142 -19.06 1.29 6.54
N CYS A 143 -19.43 2.58 6.51
CA CYS A 143 -19.07 3.58 7.52
C CYS A 143 -19.76 3.28 8.86
N SER A 144 -19.54 2.08 9.41
CA SER A 144 -19.94 1.75 10.76
C SER A 144 -18.71 1.84 11.64
N ASP A 145 -18.74 2.72 12.64
CA ASP A 145 -17.66 3.01 13.61
C ASP A 145 -17.27 1.81 14.50
N THR A 146 -17.71 0.60 14.15
CA THR A 146 -17.55 -0.61 14.95
C THR A 146 -16.21 -1.30 14.76
N VAL A 147 -15.50 -1.00 13.67
CA VAL A 147 -14.21 -1.65 13.34
C VAL A 147 -13.14 -0.58 13.16
N ASP A 148 -12.17 -0.58 14.06
CA ASP A 148 -10.97 0.23 13.92
C ASP A 148 -10.15 -0.28 12.73
N VAL A 149 -10.08 0.50 11.66
CA VAL A 149 -9.33 0.15 10.43
C VAL A 149 -7.83 0.30 10.61
N SER A 150 -7.37 1.01 11.65
CA SER A 150 -5.94 1.22 11.92
C SER A 150 -5.23 -0.10 12.23
N GLN A 151 -5.94 -1.07 12.83
CA GLN A 151 -5.43 -2.40 13.15
C GLN A 151 -4.94 -3.18 11.91
N TYR A 152 -5.39 -2.79 10.70
CA TYR A 152 -4.99 -3.44 9.45
C TYR A 152 -3.65 -2.97 8.92
N SER A 153 -3.03 -1.96 9.53
CA SER A 153 -1.70 -1.47 9.17
C SER A 153 -0.68 -2.59 9.01
N CYS A 154 -0.61 -3.52 9.97
CA CYS A 154 0.31 -4.66 9.92
C CYS A 154 0.09 -5.55 8.68
N LEU A 155 -1.16 -5.79 8.28
CA LEU A 155 -1.48 -6.63 7.13
C LEU A 155 -1.10 -5.97 5.80
N PHE A 156 -1.34 -4.66 5.66
CA PHE A 156 -0.92 -3.93 4.47
C PHE A 156 0.60 -3.80 4.38
N ASN A 157 1.28 -3.48 5.48
CA ASN A 157 2.74 -3.42 5.51
C ASN A 157 3.37 -4.78 5.16
N LYS A 158 2.77 -5.89 5.59
CA LYS A 158 3.19 -7.24 5.20
C LYS A 158 3.05 -7.50 3.68
N LEU A 159 1.96 -7.03 3.06
CA LEU A 159 1.80 -7.09 1.61
C LEU A 159 2.87 -6.25 0.90
N ILE A 160 3.09 -5.01 1.36
CA ILE A 160 4.09 -4.10 0.78
C ILE A 160 5.49 -4.72 0.86
N ASN A 161 5.86 -5.29 2.00
CA ASN A 161 7.14 -5.99 2.16
C ASN A 161 7.30 -7.14 1.16
N ALA A 162 6.28 -7.99 1.02
CA ALA A 162 6.31 -9.10 0.06
C ALA A 162 6.37 -8.61 -1.42
N CYS A 163 5.78 -7.47 -1.72
CA CYS A 163 5.90 -6.82 -3.03
C CYS A 163 7.32 -6.29 -3.30
N PHE A 164 8.06 -5.85 -2.27
CA PHE A 164 9.46 -5.46 -2.44
C PHE A 164 10.36 -6.63 -2.78
N GLU A 165 10.24 -7.73 -2.04
CA GLU A 165 11.01 -8.96 -2.27
C GLU A 165 10.81 -9.49 -3.70
N SER A 166 9.62 -9.27 -4.27
CA SER A 166 9.25 -9.69 -5.62
C SER A 166 9.35 -8.60 -6.70
N LYS A 167 9.83 -7.39 -6.36
CA LYS A 167 9.91 -6.21 -7.25
C LYS A 167 8.59 -5.81 -7.91
N ASN A 168 7.44 -6.09 -7.27
CA ASN A 168 6.12 -5.72 -7.76
C ASN A 168 5.70 -4.31 -7.32
N LEU A 169 6.27 -3.30 -7.98
CA LEU A 169 6.03 -1.88 -7.65
C LEU A 169 4.58 -1.42 -7.88
N GLY A 170 3.86 -2.07 -8.79
CA GLY A 170 2.48 -1.72 -9.11
C GLY A 170 1.54 -1.97 -7.93
N VAL A 171 1.61 -3.17 -7.33
CA VAL A 171 0.75 -3.52 -6.20
C VAL A 171 1.14 -2.78 -4.94
N SER A 172 2.44 -2.63 -4.63
CA SER A 172 2.88 -1.85 -3.46
C SER A 172 2.45 -0.38 -3.55
N SER A 173 2.53 0.21 -4.74
CA SER A 173 2.01 1.56 -4.99
C SER A 173 0.51 1.66 -4.73
N SER A 174 -0.30 0.77 -5.32
CA SER A 174 -1.75 0.78 -5.09
C SER A 174 -2.11 0.56 -3.61
N ALA A 175 -1.32 -0.25 -2.89
CA ALA A 175 -1.49 -0.45 -1.45
C ALA A 175 -1.19 0.82 -0.65
N VAL A 176 -0.10 1.52 -0.94
CA VAL A 176 0.23 2.80 -0.29
C VAL A 176 -0.82 3.87 -0.60
N ASP A 177 -1.27 3.99 -1.85
CA ASP A 177 -2.35 4.92 -2.24
C ASP A 177 -3.61 4.67 -1.40
N PHE A 178 -3.99 3.40 -1.23
CA PHE A 178 -5.14 3.02 -0.42
C PHE A 178 -4.94 3.35 1.07
N MET A 179 -3.79 3.00 1.63
CA MET A 179 -3.47 3.29 3.04
C MET A 179 -3.51 4.79 3.34
N LEU A 180 -2.93 5.62 2.47
CA LEU A 180 -3.00 7.08 2.58
C LEU A 180 -4.45 7.58 2.53
N SER A 181 -5.26 7.08 1.58
CA SER A 181 -6.67 7.49 1.45
C SER A 181 -7.56 7.11 2.65
N LYS A 182 -7.15 6.07 3.40
CA LYS A 182 -7.87 5.56 4.57
C LYS A 182 -7.19 5.93 5.89
N ASN A 183 -6.17 6.79 5.85
CA ASN A 183 -5.38 7.20 7.02
C ASN A 183 -4.84 6.02 7.85
N ILE A 184 -4.37 4.97 7.16
CA ILE A 184 -3.76 3.79 7.80
C ILE A 184 -2.25 4.03 7.91
N ALA A 185 -1.68 3.76 9.08
CA ALA A 185 -0.25 3.92 9.32
C ALA A 185 0.58 3.04 8.37
N ILE A 186 1.55 3.65 7.70
CA ILE A 186 2.49 3.00 6.79
C ILE A 186 3.84 2.90 7.49
N ASP A 187 4.49 1.75 7.39
CA ASP A 187 5.86 1.60 7.85
C ASP A 187 6.79 2.52 7.03
N PHE A 188 7.49 3.41 7.73
CA PHE A 188 8.36 4.40 7.10
C PHE A 188 9.52 3.79 6.33
N PHE A 189 10.09 2.68 6.80
CA PHE A 189 11.16 2.00 6.08
C PHE A 189 10.63 1.46 4.74
N LEU A 190 9.42 0.88 4.73
CA LEU A 190 8.76 0.41 3.52
C LEU A 190 8.41 1.58 2.57
N LEU A 191 7.89 2.69 3.09
CA LEU A 191 7.55 3.86 2.27
C LEU A 191 8.80 4.47 1.60
N ARG A 192 9.89 4.60 2.35
CA ARG A 192 11.19 5.07 1.84
C ARG A 192 11.78 4.14 0.79
N GLY A 193 11.70 2.83 1.03
CA GLY A 193 12.04 1.81 0.04
C GLY A 193 11.24 1.95 -1.26
N LEU A 194 9.94 2.31 -1.15
CA LEU A 194 9.07 2.47 -2.32
C LEU A 194 9.46 3.67 -3.15
N ILE A 195 9.68 4.81 -2.48
CA ILE A 195 10.13 6.05 -3.10
C ILE A 195 11.43 5.80 -3.88
N THR A 196 12.39 5.13 -3.24
CA THR A 196 13.67 4.77 -3.86
C THR A 196 13.47 3.89 -5.10
N ALA A 197 12.67 2.83 -4.99
CA ALA A 197 12.45 1.90 -6.10
C ALA A 197 11.69 2.54 -7.27
N LEU A 198 10.74 3.44 -6.99
CA LEU A 198 10.03 4.22 -8.00
C LEU A 198 10.98 5.18 -8.74
N GLY A 199 11.83 5.90 -8.01
CA GLY A 199 12.83 6.80 -8.61
C GLY A 199 13.82 6.05 -9.50
N ARG A 200 14.35 4.91 -9.03
CA ARG A 200 15.22 4.02 -9.83
C ARG A 200 14.54 3.42 -11.06
N SER A 201 13.22 3.32 -11.05
CA SER A 201 12.41 2.88 -12.19
C SER A 201 11.92 4.04 -13.06
N SER A 202 12.45 5.25 -12.87
CA SER A 202 12.07 6.49 -13.57
C SER A 202 10.61 6.92 -13.38
N LEU A 203 9.92 6.43 -12.34
CA LEU A 203 8.55 6.79 -11.99
C LEU A 203 8.52 8.02 -11.05
N TRP A 204 9.19 9.09 -11.47
CA TRP A 204 9.47 10.27 -10.64
C TRP A 204 8.21 10.98 -10.14
N SER A 205 7.17 11.13 -10.97
CA SER A 205 5.92 11.77 -10.52
C SER A 205 5.35 11.08 -9.26
N LYS A 206 5.37 9.74 -9.23
CA LYS A 206 4.84 8.97 -8.10
C LYS A 206 5.78 9.00 -6.90
N ALA A 207 7.09 8.91 -7.14
CA ALA A 207 8.11 9.05 -6.10
C ALA A 207 7.99 10.41 -5.38
N ARG A 208 7.79 11.50 -6.13
CA ARG A 208 7.58 12.86 -5.60
C ARG A 208 6.32 12.96 -4.74
N THR A 209 5.20 12.42 -5.22
CA THR A 209 3.95 12.37 -4.44
C THR A 209 4.15 11.65 -3.11
N TYR A 210 4.78 10.48 -3.11
CA TYR A 210 5.03 9.72 -1.88
C TYR A 210 6.04 10.39 -0.96
N TYR A 211 7.07 11.02 -1.50
CA TYR A 211 8.01 11.78 -0.70
C TYR A 211 7.34 12.97 -0.01
N LYS A 212 6.46 13.70 -0.72
CA LYS A 212 5.65 14.78 -0.14
C LYS A 212 4.73 14.27 0.98
N SER A 213 4.04 13.15 0.76
CA SER A 213 3.22 12.52 1.81
C SER A 213 4.06 12.06 3.00
N ALA A 214 5.22 11.44 2.75
CA ALA A 214 6.14 10.98 3.79
C ALA A 214 6.67 12.15 4.65
N LEU A 215 6.97 13.31 4.04
CA LEU A 215 7.30 14.53 4.78
C LEU A 215 6.17 14.95 5.73
N SER A 216 4.92 14.98 5.24
CA SER A 216 3.76 15.34 6.07
C SER A 216 3.47 14.35 7.20
N LEU A 217 3.88 13.10 7.04
CA LEU A 217 3.76 12.04 8.06
C LEU A 217 4.92 12.05 9.08
N GLY A 218 5.94 12.90 8.90
CA GLY A 218 7.11 12.93 9.78
C GLY A 218 8.14 11.82 9.51
N CYS A 219 8.15 11.24 8.30
CA CYS A 219 9.08 10.18 7.91
C CYS A 219 10.54 10.66 7.77
N TYR A 220 10.72 11.94 7.47
CA TYR A 220 12.02 12.59 7.35
C TYR A 220 12.17 13.64 8.45
N PRO A 221 13.41 13.95 8.88
CA PRO A 221 13.62 15.10 9.74
C PRO A 221 12.98 16.32 9.08
N PRO A 222 12.43 17.25 9.88
CA PRO A 222 12.03 18.53 9.33
C PRO A 222 13.24 19.06 8.59
N LEU A 223 13.07 19.32 7.29
CA LEU A 223 14.06 20.07 6.55
C LEU A 223 14.21 21.34 7.37
N GLN A 224 15.32 21.49 8.09
CA GLN A 224 15.65 22.66 8.91
C GLN A 224 15.95 23.80 7.94
N GLY A 225 14.96 24.13 7.12
CA GLY A 225 14.88 25.28 6.27
C GLY A 225 14.53 26.43 7.19
N ASN A 226 15.54 26.92 7.89
CA ASN A 226 15.56 28.34 8.12
C ASN A 226 15.57 28.94 6.71
N LEU A 227 14.42 29.45 6.24
CA LEU A 227 14.15 29.92 4.86
C LEU A 227 15.16 30.96 4.35
N TYR A 228 16.05 31.43 5.23
CA TYR A 228 17.08 32.43 4.99
C TYR A 228 18.51 31.87 4.84
N HIS A 229 18.80 30.62 5.24
CA HIS A 229 20.18 30.17 5.46
C HIS A 229 20.86 29.44 4.29
N LYS A 230 20.22 29.29 3.13
CA LYS A 230 20.85 28.68 1.92
C LYS A 230 21.60 27.38 2.21
N LEU A 231 21.10 26.62 3.19
CA LEU A 231 21.73 25.45 3.74
C LEU A 231 20.72 24.31 3.76
N LEU A 232 21.09 23.19 3.15
CA LEU A 232 20.34 21.94 3.18
C LEU A 232 21.12 20.90 3.99
N THR A 233 20.51 20.35 5.03
CA THR A 233 21.05 19.21 5.77
C THR A 233 20.41 17.92 5.27
N ILE A 234 21.23 16.97 4.83
CA ILE A 234 20.79 15.69 4.28
C ILE A 234 21.32 14.56 5.15
N PRO A 235 20.47 13.73 5.79
CA PRO A 235 20.94 12.56 6.51
C PRO A 235 21.60 11.52 5.60
N SER A 236 22.74 10.98 6.03
CA SER A 236 23.52 9.97 5.30
C SER A 236 22.80 8.63 5.08
N TYR A 237 21.71 8.35 5.79
CA TYR A 237 20.91 7.14 5.61
C TYR A 237 19.94 7.21 4.41
N LEU A 238 19.81 8.37 3.75
CA LEU A 238 18.91 8.55 2.58
C LEU A 238 19.48 7.92 1.31
N SER A 239 18.64 7.31 0.47
CA SER A 239 19.05 6.88 -0.87
C SER A 239 19.36 8.07 -1.79
N GLU A 240 20.03 7.82 -2.91
CA GLU A 240 20.30 8.84 -3.93
C GLU A 240 19.00 9.48 -4.47
N VAL A 241 17.91 8.71 -4.53
CA VAL A 241 16.60 9.21 -4.95
C VAL A 241 16.03 10.17 -3.91
N GLU A 242 16.04 9.78 -2.63
CA GLU A 242 15.55 10.62 -1.54
C GLU A 242 16.39 11.90 -1.40
N MET A 243 17.72 11.79 -1.53
CA MET A 243 18.64 12.93 -1.55
C MET A 243 18.33 13.89 -2.69
N LEU A 244 18.08 13.39 -3.90
CA LEU A 244 17.69 14.23 -5.04
C LEU A 244 16.37 14.96 -4.75
N LEU A 245 15.36 14.27 -4.23
CA LEU A 245 14.07 14.88 -3.90
C LEU A 245 14.21 16.00 -2.84
N ALA A 246 15.10 15.82 -1.85
CA ALA A 246 15.44 16.88 -0.90
C ALA A 246 16.10 18.10 -1.58
N ILE A 247 17.01 17.86 -2.55
CA ILE A 247 17.64 18.91 -3.34
C ILE A 247 16.62 19.65 -4.21
N GLU A 248 15.66 18.95 -4.83
CA GLU A 248 14.59 19.59 -5.62
C GLU A 248 13.77 20.57 -4.76
N ILE A 249 13.38 20.16 -3.56
CA ILE A 249 12.67 21.04 -2.62
C ILE A 249 13.53 22.25 -2.27
N PHE A 250 14.82 22.03 -1.95
CA PHE A 250 15.75 23.10 -1.63
C PHE A 250 15.92 24.12 -2.76
N LEU A 251 16.01 23.66 -4.01
CA LEU A 251 16.05 24.52 -5.20
C LEU A 251 14.79 25.37 -5.32
N VAL A 252 13.61 24.76 -5.20
CA VAL A 252 12.34 25.47 -5.31
C VAL A 252 12.16 26.48 -4.18
N SER A 253 12.53 26.14 -2.95
CA SER A 253 12.45 27.05 -1.80
C SER A 253 13.38 28.25 -1.91
N ASN A 254 14.47 28.15 -2.67
CA ASN A 254 15.44 29.25 -2.89
C ASN A 254 15.34 29.84 -4.31
N ALA A 255 14.27 29.56 -5.05
CA ALA A 255 14.18 29.91 -6.47
C ALA A 255 14.26 31.43 -6.73
N SER A 256 13.66 32.26 -5.88
CA SER A 256 13.72 33.73 -5.98
C SER A 256 15.14 34.25 -5.92
N ASP A 257 15.93 33.69 -5.01
CA ASP A 257 17.31 34.12 -4.77
C ASP A 257 18.20 33.65 -5.91
N ILE A 258 18.07 32.40 -6.34
CA ILE A 258 18.86 31.81 -7.42
C ILE A 258 18.62 32.53 -8.75
N GLN A 259 17.39 32.97 -9.01
CA GLN A 259 17.02 33.68 -10.25
C GLN A 259 17.30 35.18 -10.18
N SER A 260 17.68 35.72 -9.02
CA SER A 260 17.93 37.16 -8.87
C SER A 260 19.24 37.59 -9.55
N PRO A 261 19.26 38.73 -10.28
CA PRO A 261 20.48 39.24 -10.94
C PRO A 261 21.61 39.60 -9.96
N THR A 262 21.28 39.83 -8.69
CA THR A 262 22.18 40.21 -7.59
C THR A 262 22.74 39.01 -6.81
N ALA A 263 22.41 37.77 -7.20
CA ALA A 263 22.74 36.54 -6.46
C ALA A 263 24.22 36.12 -6.44
N THR A 264 25.12 36.88 -7.07
CA THR A 264 26.49 36.45 -7.43
C THR A 264 27.40 36.11 -6.24
N SER A 265 27.01 36.39 -4.99
CA SER A 265 27.83 36.13 -3.80
C SER A 265 27.28 35.06 -2.85
N GLN A 266 26.12 34.46 -3.13
CA GLN A 266 25.45 33.59 -2.15
C GLN A 266 25.71 32.11 -2.42
N THR A 267 26.41 31.45 -1.50
CA THR A 267 26.74 30.02 -1.63
C THR A 267 25.56 29.15 -1.16
N LEU A 268 25.06 28.31 -2.06
CA LEU A 268 24.12 27.23 -1.73
C LEU A 268 24.93 26.07 -1.15
N GLN A 269 24.67 25.71 0.10
CA GLN A 269 25.43 24.68 0.82
C GLN A 269 24.57 23.45 1.10
N ILE A 270 25.17 22.27 0.96
CA ILE A 270 24.59 20.99 1.31
C ILE A 270 25.52 20.30 2.29
N ILE A 271 25.02 19.96 3.47
CA ILE A 271 25.76 19.22 4.50
C ILE A 271 25.21 17.80 4.56
N LEU A 272 26.09 16.81 4.35
CA LEU A 272 25.76 15.40 4.51
C LEU A 272 25.89 15.00 5.99
N LYS A 273 24.77 15.00 6.71
CA LYS A 273 24.72 14.78 8.16
C LYS A 273 25.03 13.32 8.50
N ARG A 274 25.90 13.10 9.49
CA ARG A 274 26.12 11.76 10.06
C ARG A 274 24.90 11.35 10.90
N CYS A 275 24.56 10.06 10.90
CA CYS A 275 23.47 9.57 11.74
C CYS A 275 23.91 9.60 13.22
N GLU A 276 23.10 10.21 14.10
CA GLU A 276 23.41 10.41 15.52
C GLU A 276 23.31 9.10 16.34
N ASP A 277 22.39 8.20 15.94
CA ASP A 277 22.24 6.88 16.54
C ASP A 277 23.15 5.85 15.84
N GLN A 278 24.38 5.71 16.32
CA GLN A 278 25.10 4.43 16.47
C GLN A 278 26.59 4.66 16.77
N THR A 279 27.02 4.12 17.90
CA THR A 279 28.38 4.11 18.45
C THR A 279 29.45 3.43 17.60
N VAL A 280 29.11 2.96 16.38
CA VAL A 280 30.06 2.34 15.44
C VAL A 280 29.61 2.65 14.01
N GLN A 281 29.68 3.91 13.60
CA GLN A 281 29.50 4.23 12.17
C GLN A 281 30.78 3.83 11.45
N ASN A 282 30.70 2.77 10.65
CA ASN A 282 31.79 2.30 9.82
C ASN A 282 32.10 3.43 8.80
N ASN A 283 33.34 3.93 8.76
CA ASN A 283 33.71 5.02 7.84
C ASN A 283 33.37 4.69 6.37
N SER A 284 33.31 3.39 6.03
CA SER A 284 32.84 2.88 4.74
C SER A 284 31.41 3.31 4.39
N ASP A 285 30.48 3.30 5.33
CA ASP A 285 29.06 3.51 5.07
C ASP A 285 28.75 4.99 4.83
N TYR A 286 29.48 5.85 5.54
CA TYR A 286 29.44 7.29 5.31
C TYR A 286 30.08 7.65 3.97
N GLN A 287 31.19 7.01 3.59
CA GLN A 287 31.77 7.19 2.26
C GLN A 287 30.80 6.75 1.15
N ALA A 288 30.07 5.65 1.34
CA ALA A 288 29.01 5.25 0.42
C ALA A 288 27.85 6.26 0.38
N ALA A 289 27.59 7.00 1.46
CA ALA A 289 26.63 8.10 1.47
C ALA A 289 27.10 9.30 0.63
N VAL A 290 28.40 9.61 0.67
CA VAL A 290 29.03 10.63 -0.18
C VAL A 290 28.84 10.29 -1.66
N GLU A 291 29.11 9.04 -2.04
CA GLU A 291 28.91 8.58 -3.42
C GLU A 291 27.44 8.66 -3.85
N ARG A 292 26.51 8.28 -2.97
CA ARG A 292 25.06 8.43 -3.21
C ARG A 292 24.65 9.89 -3.41
N LEU A 293 25.22 10.83 -2.66
CA LEU A 293 24.93 12.26 -2.82
C LEU A 293 25.42 12.79 -4.18
N ILE A 294 26.62 12.39 -4.60
CA ILE A 294 27.15 12.74 -5.92
C ILE A 294 26.28 12.13 -7.03
N LEU A 295 25.83 10.88 -6.84
CA LEU A 295 24.93 10.21 -7.78
C LEU A 295 23.57 10.93 -7.86
N ALA A 296 23.00 11.35 -6.75
CA ALA A 296 21.74 12.09 -6.69
C ALA A 296 21.78 13.33 -7.60
N ALA A 297 22.84 14.13 -7.50
CA ALA A 297 23.05 15.32 -8.33
C ALA A 297 23.20 14.97 -9.83
N ARG A 298 23.81 13.82 -10.16
CA ARG A 298 24.02 13.35 -11.54
C ARG A 298 22.77 12.74 -12.19
N VAL A 299 21.86 12.18 -11.39
CA VAL A 299 20.59 11.60 -11.86
C VAL A 299 19.55 12.68 -12.13
N SER A 300 19.72 13.87 -11.53
CA SER A 300 18.93 15.05 -11.86
C SER A 300 18.98 15.36 -13.36
N ASP A 301 17.85 15.87 -13.87
CA ASP A 301 17.75 16.38 -15.24
C ASP A 301 17.07 17.75 -15.24
N PRO A 302 17.80 18.85 -15.55
CA PRO A 302 19.24 18.94 -15.81
C PRO A 302 20.14 18.44 -14.67
N LYS A 303 21.37 18.02 -15.00
CA LYS A 303 22.35 17.59 -14.00
C LYS A 303 22.75 18.74 -13.09
N LEU A 304 22.88 18.45 -11.80
CA LEU A 304 23.37 19.37 -10.78
C LEU A 304 24.85 19.10 -10.51
N PHE A 305 25.60 20.15 -10.21
CA PHE A 305 27.03 20.05 -9.91
C PHE A 305 27.30 20.40 -8.45
N LEU A 306 27.89 19.45 -7.72
CA LEU A 306 28.32 19.61 -6.34
C LEU A 306 29.84 19.73 -6.29
N LYS A 307 30.33 20.79 -5.66
CA LYS A 307 31.75 21.01 -5.38
C LYS A 307 32.00 20.74 -3.90
N HIS A 308 32.87 19.78 -3.61
CA HIS A 308 33.34 19.57 -2.24
C HIS A 308 34.07 20.83 -1.74
N MET A 309 33.68 21.32 -0.56
CA MET A 309 34.23 22.52 0.06
C MET A 309 35.22 22.15 1.16
N THR A 310 34.71 21.51 2.22
CA THR A 310 35.45 21.17 3.43
C THR A 310 34.69 20.11 4.22
N MET A 311 35.37 19.56 5.21
CA MET A 311 34.75 18.85 6.32
C MET A 311 34.49 19.83 7.48
N ASN A 312 33.33 19.75 8.13
CA ASN A 312 32.99 20.59 9.28
C ASN A 312 33.58 20.04 10.60
N VAL A 313 33.35 20.75 11.71
CA VAL A 313 33.81 20.35 13.06
C VAL A 313 33.26 18.99 13.53
N ASN A 314 32.16 18.53 12.95
CA ASN A 314 31.52 17.25 13.25
C ASN A 314 31.98 16.13 12.29
N MET A 315 33.03 16.37 11.50
CA MET A 315 33.53 15.45 10.48
C MET A 315 32.50 15.15 9.37
N GLU A 316 31.61 16.11 9.08
CA GLU A 316 30.59 16.01 8.03
C GLU A 316 31.03 16.75 6.77
N GLU A 317 30.78 16.14 5.62
CA GLU A 317 31.15 16.66 4.31
C GLU A 317 30.23 17.83 3.92
N VAL A 318 30.84 18.95 3.55
CA VAL A 318 30.16 20.17 3.11
C VAL A 318 30.38 20.37 1.61
N TYR A 319 29.29 20.46 0.88
CA TYR A 319 29.29 20.71 -0.56
C TYR A 319 28.69 22.07 -0.88
N SER A 320 29.24 22.72 -1.90
CA SER A 320 28.61 23.86 -2.55
C SER A 320 27.89 23.37 -3.81
N LEU A 321 26.63 23.75 -3.97
CA LEU A 321 25.86 23.54 -5.19
C LEU A 321 26.13 24.68 -6.18
N GLU A 322 26.58 24.33 -7.39
CA GLU A 322 26.96 25.31 -8.41
C GLU A 322 25.73 26.10 -8.89
N LEU A 323 25.79 27.43 -8.76
CA LEU A 323 24.67 28.33 -9.05
C LEU A 323 24.17 28.22 -10.50
N THR A 324 25.09 28.08 -11.47
CA THR A 324 24.77 27.92 -12.90
C THR A 324 23.93 26.66 -13.14
N SER A 325 24.30 25.55 -12.50
CA SER A 325 23.59 24.28 -12.59
C SER A 325 22.20 24.35 -11.95
N ALA A 326 22.09 25.00 -10.79
CA ALA A 326 20.83 25.25 -10.10
C ALA A 326 19.90 26.15 -10.92
N LEU A 327 20.43 27.24 -11.50
CA LEU A 327 19.69 28.15 -12.35
C LEU A 327 19.14 27.44 -13.59
N LYS A 328 19.98 26.65 -14.27
CA LYS A 328 19.56 25.85 -15.42
C LYS A 328 18.44 24.87 -15.04
N TRP A 329 18.59 24.16 -13.91
CA TRP A 329 17.56 23.25 -13.43
C TRP A 329 16.22 23.95 -13.19
N LEU A 330 16.24 25.12 -12.53
CA LEU A 330 15.03 25.90 -12.27
C LEU A 330 14.39 26.41 -13.57
N GLN A 331 15.18 26.88 -14.53
CA GLN A 331 14.65 27.35 -15.82
C GLN A 331 13.84 26.25 -16.55
N GLU A 332 14.30 25.00 -16.49
CA GLU A 332 13.66 23.88 -17.16
C GLU A 332 12.50 23.26 -16.34
N ASN A 333 12.62 23.24 -15.01
CA ASN A 333 11.72 22.44 -14.16
C ASN A 333 10.73 23.25 -13.30
N MET A 334 10.92 24.56 -13.11
CA MET A 334 10.16 25.34 -12.12
C MET A 334 8.64 25.29 -12.33
N LYS A 335 8.16 25.18 -13.58
CA LYS A 335 6.72 25.12 -13.89
C LYS A 335 6.00 23.93 -13.22
N TRP A 336 6.62 22.76 -13.22
CA TRP A 336 6.05 21.58 -12.56
C TRP A 336 6.55 21.48 -11.11
N ALA A 337 7.83 21.79 -10.86
CA ALA A 337 8.44 21.67 -9.54
C ALA A 337 7.76 22.61 -8.54
N GLY A 338 7.40 23.83 -8.96
CA GLY A 338 6.61 24.75 -8.16
C GLY A 338 5.25 24.16 -7.74
N LYS A 339 4.54 23.48 -8.64
CA LYS A 339 3.25 22.85 -8.31
C LYS A 339 3.39 21.69 -7.33
N VAL A 340 4.51 20.97 -7.40
CA VAL A 340 4.75 19.81 -6.54
C VAL A 340 5.26 20.23 -5.17
N TRP A 341 6.20 21.18 -5.12
CA TRP A 341 7.00 21.47 -3.93
C TRP A 341 6.65 22.77 -3.20
N LEU A 342 6.00 23.74 -3.85
CA LEU A 342 5.43 24.88 -3.12
C LEU A 342 4.22 24.38 -2.33
N PHE A 343 4.18 24.75 -1.06
CA PHE A 343 3.11 24.43 -0.13
C PHE A 343 2.04 25.52 -0.15
#